data_AF-A0A671WE94-F1
#
_entry.id   AF-A0A671WE94-F1
#
_cell.length_a   1.000
_cell.length_b   1.000
_cell.length_c   1.000
_cell.angle_alpha   90.00
_cell.angle_beta   90.00
_cell.angle_gamma   90.00
#
_symmetry.space_group_name_H-M   'P 1'
#
loop_
_entity.id
_entity.type
_entity.pdbx_description
1 polymer ?
#
loop_
_entity_poly.entity_id
_entity_poly.type
_entity_poly.pdbx_seq_one_letter_code
_entity_poly.pdbx_strand_id
1 'polypeptide(L)'
;MEKNKSNIKNTWSVLNKLIKKGNQNADIPTEFLTNDRTLINQPNEIVNQFNQYFTNIGPKLAKEIVNTNQVDALSKIPTTDKTIFIQATDENEIISVVKNCKTKTSADWNGLDMSVLKDIIECVVKPISYIFNLSLQSGVFPEKMKMAKVMPIHKAGDKHEFTHYRPISILSQFSKILEKIFHKRLFSYVDKQSILCEQQYGFRPNRTTTLALVDLVEKISNAIDNKQYAVGVFLDLTKAFDTVNHELLLQKLYRYGMRGVAFSWLQTYLKNRSQYVHINGTDSQLLTVTCGLPQGAVLGPFLFLMYINDLCLVSKTLNLILFADDTNMLSCGKNLETLIDIVEKQLFLLKKWFDSNKLTLNLNKTKCIVFGNRAIDVHRNVIINDTEIERVNEITFLGVLLQNKLSWKPHINHIKAKLCKSLAIISKVKELLHEKMYIFYTVPWSFLT
;
A
#
# COMPACT_ATOMS: atom_id res chain seq x y z
N MET A 1 31.33 2.56 -16.04
CA MET A 1 30.78 1.58 -17.00
C MET A 1 31.83 0.53 -17.36
N GLU A 2 33.06 0.91 -17.72
CA GLU A 2 34.13 -0.03 -18.10
C GLU A 2 34.44 -1.13 -17.07
N LYS A 3 34.49 -0.79 -15.77
CA LYS A 3 34.69 -1.78 -14.69
C LYS A 3 33.61 -2.86 -14.57
N ASN A 4 32.45 -2.67 -15.20
CA ASN A 4 31.29 -3.58 -15.11
C ASN A 4 30.91 -4.21 -16.46
N LYS A 5 31.76 -4.09 -17.49
CA LYS A 5 31.45 -4.46 -18.88
C LYS A 5 31.01 -5.93 -19.05
N SER A 6 31.47 -6.83 -18.17
CA SER A 6 31.10 -8.26 -18.13
C SER A 6 29.95 -8.60 -17.17
N ASN A 7 29.50 -7.65 -16.34
CA ASN A 7 28.44 -7.86 -15.35
C ASN A 7 27.19 -7.04 -15.69
N ILE A 8 26.22 -7.72 -16.33
CA ILE A 8 24.95 -7.15 -16.81
C ILE A 8 24.15 -6.50 -15.66
N LYS A 9 24.13 -7.13 -14.47
CA LYS A 9 23.39 -6.63 -13.30
C LYS A 9 23.97 -5.32 -12.76
N ASN A 10 25.30 -5.23 -12.69
CA ASN A 10 25.98 -4.02 -12.23
C ASN A 10 25.90 -2.91 -13.27
N THR A 11 26.01 -3.24 -14.56
CA THR A 11 25.80 -2.29 -15.66
C THR A 11 24.39 -1.70 -15.62
N TRP A 12 23.37 -2.54 -15.38
CA TRP A 12 21.98 -2.10 -15.21
C TRP A 12 21.76 -1.25 -13.95
N SER A 13 22.44 -1.55 -12.83
CA SER A 13 22.40 -0.69 -11.65
C SER A 13 22.94 0.71 -11.94
N VAL A 14 24.05 0.81 -12.67
CA VAL A 14 24.65 2.10 -13.07
C VAL A 14 23.74 2.84 -14.05
N LEU A 15 23.17 2.15 -15.04
CA LEU A 15 22.22 2.74 -15.99
C LEU A 15 20.94 3.23 -15.32
N ASN A 16 20.37 2.46 -14.38
CA ASN A 16 19.21 2.91 -13.60
C ASN A 16 19.51 4.16 -12.79
N LYS A 17 20.73 4.31 -12.24
CA LYS A 17 21.17 5.52 -11.56
C LYS A 17 21.25 6.74 -12.50
N LEU A 18 21.56 6.52 -13.78
CA LEU A 18 21.63 7.57 -14.80
C LEU A 18 20.25 7.91 -15.39
N ILE A 19 19.41 6.90 -15.64
CA ILE A 19 18.07 7.03 -16.26
C ILE A 19 17.04 7.59 -15.28
N LYS A 20 17.04 7.11 -14.04
CA LYS A 20 16.21 7.70 -12.98
C LYS A 20 16.99 8.88 -12.42
N LYS A 21 16.57 10.12 -12.72
CA LYS A 21 16.94 11.28 -11.90
C LYS A 21 16.61 10.91 -10.44
N GLY A 22 17.63 10.55 -9.67
CA GLY A 22 17.53 10.35 -8.23
C GLY A 22 16.68 9.16 -7.75
N ASN A 23 16.97 7.94 -8.20
CA ASN A 23 16.92 6.80 -7.26
C ASN A 23 18.31 6.61 -6.68
N GLN A 24 18.86 7.69 -6.11
CA GLN A 24 19.85 7.51 -5.08
C GLN A 24 19.11 6.70 -3.99
N ASN A 25 19.72 5.70 -3.37
CA ASN A 25 19.94 5.85 -1.94
C ASN A 25 20.41 7.29 -1.65
N ALA A 26 19.49 8.25 -1.74
CA ALA A 26 19.77 9.64 -1.45
C ALA A 26 20.05 9.58 0.02
N ASP A 27 21.31 9.81 0.40
CA ASP A 27 21.66 9.95 1.79
C ASP A 27 20.57 10.82 2.42
N ILE A 28 19.92 10.23 3.43
CA ILE A 28 18.96 10.96 4.23
C ILE A 28 19.69 12.24 4.66
N PRO A 29 19.12 13.43 4.40
CA PRO A 29 19.80 14.69 4.70
C PRO A 29 20.38 14.69 6.10
N THR A 30 21.49 15.38 6.29
CA THR A 30 22.09 15.54 7.61
C THR A 30 21.32 16.52 8.49
N GLU A 31 20.32 17.20 7.94
CA GLU A 31 19.54 18.21 8.64
C GLU A 31 18.05 18.11 8.29
N PHE A 32 17.20 18.36 9.30
CA PHE A 32 15.74 18.28 9.20
C PHE A 32 15.07 19.43 9.92
N LEU A 33 13.90 19.84 9.43
CA LEU A 33 13.01 20.77 10.10
C LEU A 33 12.00 20.01 10.95
N THR A 34 11.92 20.37 12.23
CA THR A 34 10.87 19.92 13.13
C THR A 34 9.56 20.66 12.86
N ASN A 35 8.46 20.22 13.49
CA ASN A 35 7.13 20.85 13.29
C ASN A 35 7.10 22.32 13.74
N ASP A 36 7.91 22.69 14.73
CA ASP A 36 8.14 24.05 15.22
C ASP A 36 9.13 24.86 14.37
N ARG A 37 9.54 24.33 13.19
CA ARG A 37 10.50 24.92 12.26
C ARG A 37 11.91 25.10 12.84
N THR A 38 12.25 24.30 13.84
CA THR A 38 13.61 24.24 14.38
C THR A 38 14.44 23.30 13.50
N LEU A 39 15.63 23.75 13.09
CA LEU A 39 16.55 22.93 12.32
C LEU A 39 17.36 22.03 13.26
N ILE A 40 17.28 20.71 13.05
CA ILE A 40 18.07 19.71 13.77
C ILE A 40 19.08 19.08 12.83
N ASN A 41 20.28 18.79 13.34
CA ASN A 41 21.38 18.23 12.55
C ASN A 41 22.13 17.09 13.26
N GLN A 42 21.76 16.77 14.51
CA GLN A 42 22.37 15.69 15.27
C GLN A 42 21.78 14.34 14.84
N PRO A 43 22.60 13.35 14.42
CA PRO A 43 22.10 12.06 13.94
C PRO A 43 21.17 11.35 14.93
N ASN A 44 21.54 11.36 16.23
CA ASN A 44 20.74 10.78 17.31
C ASN A 44 19.38 11.47 17.44
N GLU A 45 19.33 12.79 17.29
CA GLU A 45 18.07 13.54 17.38
C GLU A 45 17.19 13.23 16.17
N ILE A 46 17.76 13.20 14.97
CA ILE A 46 17.04 12.89 13.71
C ILE A 46 16.38 11.51 13.77
N VAL A 47 17.11 10.46 14.16
CA VAL A 47 16.52 9.11 14.24
C VAL A 47 15.40 9.03 15.28
N ASN A 48 15.54 9.72 16.41
CA ASN A 48 14.52 9.75 17.46
C ASN A 48 13.29 10.54 17.01
N GLN A 49 13.46 11.68 16.32
CA GLN A 49 12.36 12.45 15.75
C GLN A 49 11.61 11.69 14.66
N PHE A 50 12.33 10.96 13.79
CA PHE A 50 11.69 10.03 12.85
C PHE A 50 10.87 8.98 13.58
N ASN A 51 11.42 8.36 14.63
CA ASN A 51 10.71 7.29 15.34
C ASN A 51 9.47 7.84 16.07
N GLN A 52 9.60 8.99 16.72
CA GLN A 52 8.48 9.70 17.34
C GLN A 52 7.41 10.08 16.31
N TYR A 53 7.80 10.59 15.14
CA TYR A 53 6.86 10.92 14.08
C TYR A 53 6.10 9.69 13.60
N PHE A 54 6.81 8.60 13.23
CA PHE A 54 6.18 7.40 12.68
C PHE A 54 5.29 6.66 13.69
N THR A 55 5.64 6.66 14.98
CA THR A 55 4.82 6.01 16.02
C THR A 55 3.59 6.83 16.39
N ASN A 56 3.63 8.17 16.23
CA ASN A 56 2.55 9.05 16.69
C ASN A 56 1.67 9.61 15.58
N ILE A 57 2.02 9.49 14.30
CA ILE A 57 1.20 10.03 13.19
C ILE A 57 -0.19 9.39 13.14
N GLY A 58 -0.28 8.07 13.29
CA GLY A 58 -1.54 7.33 13.31
C GLY A 58 -2.46 7.75 14.46
N PRO A 59 -1.99 7.71 15.73
CA PRO A 59 -2.79 8.14 16.87
C PRO A 59 -3.19 9.62 16.83
N LYS A 60 -2.34 10.50 16.28
CA LYS A 60 -2.67 11.93 16.10
C LYS A 60 -3.83 12.11 15.12
N LEU A 61 -3.73 11.52 13.92
CA LEU A 61 -4.80 11.58 12.92
C LEU A 61 -6.11 10.98 13.43
N ALA A 62 -6.05 9.87 14.17
CA ALA A 62 -7.23 9.24 14.74
C ALA A 62 -7.96 10.11 15.79
N LYS A 63 -7.23 10.99 16.50
CA LYS A 63 -7.79 11.93 17.48
C LYS A 63 -8.47 13.14 16.82
N GLU A 64 -8.02 13.54 15.64
CA GLU A 64 -8.61 14.65 14.87
C GLU A 64 -9.97 14.27 14.26
N ILE A 65 -10.24 12.97 14.12
CA ILE A 65 -11.52 12.45 13.65
C ILE A 65 -12.55 12.59 14.79
N VAL A 66 -13.49 13.53 14.62
CA VAL A 66 -14.63 13.78 15.52
C VAL A 66 -15.33 12.45 15.85
N ASN A 67 -15.64 12.23 17.13
CA ASN A 67 -16.23 10.99 17.65
C ASN A 67 -17.50 10.58 16.90
N THR A 68 -17.34 9.75 15.87
CA THR A 68 -18.41 9.02 15.21
C THR A 68 -18.71 7.74 16.00
N ASN A 69 -19.99 7.39 16.13
CA ASN A 69 -20.43 6.19 16.82
C ASN A 69 -19.80 4.94 16.18
N GLN A 70 -18.93 4.23 16.91
CA GLN A 70 -18.25 3.01 16.43
C GLN A 70 -19.23 1.92 15.96
N VAL A 71 -20.48 1.94 16.45
CA VAL A 71 -21.57 1.04 16.04
C VAL A 71 -21.79 1.07 14.53
N ASP A 72 -21.59 2.22 13.87
CA ASP A 72 -21.77 2.34 12.42
C ASP A 72 -20.73 1.55 11.62
N ALA A 73 -19.48 1.44 12.10
CA ALA A 73 -18.38 0.80 11.37
C ALA A 73 -18.53 -0.73 11.22
N LEU A 74 -19.24 -1.37 12.15
CA LEU A 74 -19.43 -2.82 12.17
C LEU A 74 -20.81 -3.25 11.68
N SER A 75 -21.80 -2.35 11.73
CA SER A 75 -23.22 -2.64 11.49
C SER A 75 -23.51 -3.31 10.15
N LYS A 76 -22.72 -3.00 9.11
CA LYS A 76 -22.93 -3.51 7.75
C LYS A 76 -22.22 -4.83 7.47
N ILE A 77 -21.34 -5.31 8.36
CA ILE A 77 -20.55 -6.51 8.12
C ILE A 77 -21.39 -7.74 8.47
N PRO A 78 -21.74 -8.61 7.50
CA PRO A 78 -22.45 -9.83 7.79
C PRO A 78 -21.56 -10.76 8.63
N THR A 79 -22.11 -11.29 9.72
CA THR A 79 -21.42 -12.31 10.51
C THR A 79 -21.51 -13.64 9.79
N THR A 80 -20.38 -14.32 9.59
CA THR A 80 -20.36 -15.70 9.05
C THR A 80 -20.45 -16.73 10.16
N ASP A 81 -21.17 -17.83 9.94
CA ASP A 81 -21.24 -18.95 10.89
C ASP A 81 -20.01 -19.85 10.81
N LYS A 82 -19.25 -19.75 9.72
CA LYS A 82 -18.04 -20.55 9.51
C LYS A 82 -16.85 -19.90 10.22
N THR A 83 -15.90 -20.73 10.62
CA THR A 83 -14.65 -20.30 11.24
C THR A 83 -13.47 -20.95 10.55
N ILE A 84 -12.34 -20.24 10.53
CA ILE A 84 -11.08 -20.78 10.07
C ILE A 84 -10.54 -21.85 11.02
N PHE A 85 -9.88 -22.86 10.45
CA PHE A 85 -9.05 -23.81 11.17
C PHE A 85 -7.58 -23.65 10.73
N ILE A 86 -6.66 -23.54 11.69
CA ILE A 86 -5.23 -23.36 11.42
C ILE A 86 -4.56 -24.73 11.41
N GLN A 87 -4.11 -25.15 10.23
CA GLN A 87 -3.34 -26.38 10.07
C GLN A 87 -1.88 -26.18 10.47
N ALA A 88 -1.27 -27.23 11.02
CA ALA A 88 0.17 -27.30 11.29
C ALA A 88 1.00 -27.08 10.01
N THR A 89 2.26 -26.72 10.18
CA THR A 89 3.27 -26.67 9.11
C THR A 89 4.21 -27.86 9.23
N ASP A 90 4.84 -28.23 8.13
CA ASP A 90 5.93 -29.22 8.12
C ASP A 90 7.25 -28.58 7.64
N GLU A 91 8.32 -29.36 7.73
CA GLU A 91 9.67 -28.93 7.36
C GLU A 91 9.78 -28.61 5.85
N ASN A 92 9.11 -29.38 5.00
CA ASN A 92 9.14 -29.18 3.55
C ASN A 92 8.43 -27.88 3.14
N GLU A 93 7.29 -27.57 3.77
CA GLU A 93 6.60 -26.30 3.58
C GLU A 93 7.52 -25.12 3.98
N ILE A 94 8.18 -25.20 5.13
CA ILE A 94 9.09 -24.15 5.60
C ILE A 94 10.26 -23.95 4.63
N ILE A 95 10.93 -25.03 4.23
CA ILE A 95 12.04 -24.97 3.27
C ILE A 95 11.58 -24.37 1.95
N SER A 96 10.44 -24.81 1.43
CA SER A 96 9.85 -24.29 0.19
C SER A 96 9.54 -22.80 0.29
N VAL A 97 8.95 -22.35 1.41
CA VAL A 97 8.64 -20.93 1.64
C VAL A 97 9.93 -20.10 1.68
N VAL A 98 10.99 -20.59 2.34
CA VAL A 98 12.29 -19.91 2.42
C VAL A 98 12.95 -19.83 1.04
N LYS A 99 13.05 -20.96 0.32
CA LYS A 99 13.69 -21.00 -1.02
C LYS A 99 12.98 -20.10 -2.04
N ASN A 100 11.65 -20.01 -1.97
CA ASN A 100 10.83 -19.16 -2.84
C ASN A 100 10.83 -17.67 -2.45
N CYS A 101 11.38 -17.29 -1.29
CA CYS A 101 11.51 -15.88 -0.95
C CYS A 101 12.53 -15.18 -1.87
N LYS A 102 12.28 -13.91 -2.22
CA LYS A 102 13.28 -13.10 -2.93
C LYS A 102 14.54 -12.96 -2.07
N THR A 103 15.70 -13.27 -2.64
CA THR A 103 17.02 -13.11 -1.99
C THR A 103 17.32 -11.62 -1.85
N LYS A 104 17.01 -11.06 -0.67
CA LYS A 104 17.32 -9.67 -0.29
C LYS A 104 18.43 -9.69 0.76
N THR A 105 19.35 -8.72 0.67
CA THR A 105 20.49 -8.53 1.58
C THR A 105 20.20 -7.51 2.69
N SER A 106 18.94 -7.11 2.84
CA SER A 106 18.52 -6.26 3.96
C SER A 106 18.43 -7.12 5.21
N ALA A 107 19.44 -6.99 6.08
CA ALA A 107 19.51 -7.69 7.35
C ALA A 107 18.48 -7.17 8.35
N ASP A 108 17.88 -8.10 9.11
CA ASP A 108 17.00 -7.76 10.23
C ASP A 108 17.79 -7.26 11.45
N TRP A 109 17.11 -7.07 12.58
CA TRP A 109 17.73 -6.57 13.81
C TRP A 109 18.76 -7.54 14.43
N ASN A 110 18.79 -8.81 14.01
CA ASN A 110 19.83 -9.79 14.39
C ASN A 110 20.98 -9.86 13.38
N GLY A 111 20.97 -9.03 12.35
CA GLY A 111 21.95 -9.14 11.26
C GLY A 111 21.63 -10.27 10.27
N LEU A 112 20.47 -10.93 10.36
CA LEU A 112 20.10 -12.03 9.49
C LEU A 112 19.38 -11.53 8.23
N ASP A 113 19.88 -11.91 7.07
CA ASP A 113 19.21 -11.67 5.79
C ASP A 113 18.65 -12.98 5.17
N MET A 114 17.87 -12.83 4.10
CA MET A 114 17.23 -13.99 3.46
C MET A 114 18.22 -14.87 2.68
N SER A 115 19.41 -14.34 2.31
CA SER A 115 20.45 -15.15 1.67
C SER A 115 21.01 -16.15 2.68
N VAL A 116 21.45 -15.66 3.83
CA VAL A 116 21.99 -16.49 4.90
C VAL A 116 20.95 -17.53 5.34
N LEU A 117 19.69 -17.12 5.52
CA LEU A 117 18.63 -18.05 5.91
C LEU A 117 18.45 -19.19 4.88
N LYS A 118 18.53 -18.90 3.58
CA LYS A 118 18.43 -19.94 2.53
C LYS A 118 19.57 -20.93 2.59
N ASP A 119 20.77 -20.47 2.92
CA ASP A 119 21.96 -21.32 2.97
C ASP A 119 21.91 -22.29 4.16
N ILE A 120 21.28 -21.87 5.27
CA ILE A 120 21.26 -22.68 6.52
C ILE A 120 19.95 -23.41 6.77
N ILE A 121 18.85 -23.11 6.06
CA ILE A 121 17.50 -23.55 6.44
C ILE A 121 17.39 -25.06 6.61
N GLU A 122 18.05 -25.85 5.76
CA GLU A 122 18.01 -27.32 5.82
C GLU A 122 18.57 -27.85 7.14
N CYS A 123 19.54 -27.15 7.74
CA CYS A 123 20.12 -27.52 9.03
C CYS A 123 19.24 -27.13 10.23
N VAL A 124 18.48 -26.04 10.11
CA VAL A 124 17.74 -25.45 11.24
C VAL A 124 16.22 -25.63 11.15
N VAL A 125 15.71 -26.28 10.10
CA VAL A 125 14.26 -26.40 9.85
C VAL A 125 13.52 -27.14 10.97
N LYS A 126 14.13 -28.16 11.58
CA LYS A 126 13.50 -28.98 12.62
C LYS A 126 13.07 -28.15 13.85
N PRO A 127 13.99 -27.42 14.54
CA PRO A 127 13.58 -26.57 15.67
C PRO A 127 12.65 -25.43 15.24
N ILE A 128 12.82 -24.88 14.03
CA ILE A 128 11.91 -23.84 13.51
C ILE A 128 10.49 -24.38 13.33
N SER A 129 10.35 -25.57 12.77
CA SER A 129 9.06 -26.25 12.58
C SER A 129 8.34 -26.47 13.91
N TYR A 130 9.08 -26.91 14.93
CA TYR A 130 8.54 -27.05 16.28
C TYR A 130 8.03 -25.71 16.83
N ILE A 131 8.84 -24.63 16.76
CA ILE A 131 8.45 -23.30 17.24
C ILE A 131 7.24 -22.75 16.48
N PHE A 132 7.20 -22.92 15.15
CA PHE A 132 6.08 -22.46 14.33
C PHE A 132 4.81 -23.22 14.66
N ASN A 133 4.87 -24.54 14.81
CA ASN A 133 3.71 -25.33 15.20
C ASN A 133 3.21 -24.98 16.60
N LEU A 134 4.11 -24.77 17.57
CA LEU A 134 3.71 -24.26 18.89
C LEU A 134 2.99 -22.92 18.79
N SER A 135 3.49 -21.98 17.98
CA SER A 135 2.83 -20.68 17.75
C SER A 135 1.44 -20.86 17.14
N LEU A 136 1.32 -21.69 16.10
CA LEU A 136 0.07 -21.93 15.39
C LEU A 136 -0.97 -22.67 16.24
N GLN A 137 -0.54 -23.59 17.11
CA GLN A 137 -1.43 -24.36 17.99
C GLN A 137 -1.89 -23.55 19.20
N SER A 138 -0.97 -22.82 19.84
CA SER A 138 -1.28 -21.98 21.01
C SER A 138 -2.02 -20.68 20.65
N GLY A 139 -1.96 -20.28 19.38
CA GLY A 139 -2.52 -19.00 18.94
C GLY A 139 -1.70 -17.81 19.46
N VAL A 140 -0.39 -17.97 19.62
CA VAL A 140 0.50 -16.93 20.14
C VAL A 140 1.59 -16.60 19.13
N PHE A 141 1.65 -15.35 18.69
CA PHE A 141 2.74 -14.86 17.85
C PHE A 141 4.01 -14.62 18.69
N PRO A 142 5.20 -15.11 18.27
CA PRO A 142 6.42 -14.99 19.06
C PRO A 142 6.85 -13.55 19.31
N GLU A 143 7.11 -13.19 20.58
CA GLU A 143 7.43 -11.82 20.99
C GLU A 143 8.70 -11.27 20.30
N LYS A 144 9.75 -12.09 20.21
CA LYS A 144 11.02 -11.71 19.55
C LYS A 144 10.85 -11.43 18.05
N MET A 145 9.76 -11.87 17.42
CA MET A 145 9.46 -11.62 16.02
C MET A 145 8.66 -10.33 15.79
N LYS A 146 8.24 -9.62 16.86
CA LYS A 146 7.42 -8.40 16.75
C LYS A 146 8.22 -7.12 16.54
N MET A 147 9.50 -7.13 16.89
CA MET A 147 10.38 -5.96 16.75
C MET A 147 10.64 -5.64 15.27
N ALA A 148 10.52 -4.36 14.91
CA ALA A 148 10.80 -3.86 13.58
C ALA A 148 11.98 -2.88 13.57
N LYS A 149 12.92 -3.10 12.65
CA LYS A 149 13.94 -2.10 12.27
C LYS A 149 13.35 -1.24 11.16
N VAL A 150 13.16 0.05 11.38
CA VAL A 150 12.50 0.96 10.43
C VAL A 150 13.53 1.76 9.65
N MET A 151 13.43 1.71 8.33
CA MET A 151 14.22 2.52 7.40
C MET A 151 13.32 3.61 6.79
N PRO A 152 13.60 4.90 7.03
CA PRO A 152 12.88 5.98 6.37
C PRO A 152 13.20 6.00 4.87
N ILE A 153 12.17 6.05 4.03
CA ILE A 153 12.32 6.23 2.57
C ILE A 153 11.57 7.47 2.13
N HIS A 154 12.25 8.40 1.45
CA HIS A 154 11.65 9.60 0.90
C HIS A 154 10.58 9.24 -0.14
N LYS A 155 9.39 9.83 -0.03
CA LYS A 155 8.25 9.59 -0.92
C LYS A 155 8.14 10.69 -1.98
N ALA A 156 7.98 11.94 -1.55
CA ALA A 156 7.75 13.12 -2.39
C ALA A 156 7.83 14.39 -1.52
N GLY A 157 7.98 15.57 -2.13
CA GLY A 157 8.07 16.83 -1.40
C GLY A 157 9.48 17.12 -0.88
N ASP A 158 9.58 18.03 0.10
CA ASP A 158 10.86 18.42 0.69
C ASP A 158 11.53 17.25 1.43
N LYS A 159 12.83 17.06 1.21
CA LYS A 159 13.63 16.03 1.88
C LYS A 159 13.98 16.39 3.31
N HIS A 160 13.88 17.66 3.69
CA HIS A 160 14.19 18.12 5.05
C HIS A 160 13.00 18.01 6.01
N GLU A 161 11.85 17.48 5.55
CA GLU A 161 10.66 17.30 6.38
C GLU A 161 10.32 15.82 6.62
N PHE A 162 10.04 15.46 7.88
CA PHE A 162 9.68 14.09 8.27
C PHE A 162 8.40 13.57 7.60
N THR A 163 7.45 14.45 7.30
CA THR A 163 6.12 14.14 6.73
C THR A 163 6.20 13.45 5.38
N HIS A 164 7.25 13.78 4.62
CA HIS A 164 7.56 13.33 3.28
C HIS A 164 8.24 11.96 3.20
N TYR A 165 8.44 11.29 4.33
CA TYR A 165 9.02 9.95 4.41
C TYR A 165 7.99 8.86 4.71
N ARG A 166 8.33 7.63 4.33
CA ARG A 166 7.62 6.39 4.64
C ARG A 166 8.46 5.50 5.57
N PRO A 167 7.87 4.88 6.60
CA PRO A 167 8.57 3.96 7.49
C PRO A 167 8.61 2.53 6.92
N ILE A 168 9.67 2.15 6.22
CA ILE A 168 9.79 0.75 5.74
C ILE A 168 10.29 -0.14 6.87
N SER A 169 9.45 -1.07 7.29
CA SER A 169 9.73 -2.02 8.38
C SER A 169 10.48 -3.24 7.85
N ILE A 170 11.70 -3.44 8.35
CA ILE A 170 12.46 -4.68 8.23
C ILE A 170 12.15 -5.54 9.46
N LEU A 171 11.34 -6.58 9.25
CA LEU A 171 11.00 -7.57 10.26
C LEU A 171 12.00 -8.71 10.28
N SER A 172 11.98 -9.51 11.36
CA SER A 172 12.76 -10.75 11.43
C SER A 172 12.48 -11.65 10.23
N GLN A 173 13.53 -12.30 9.69
CA GLN A 173 13.33 -13.24 8.58
C GLN A 173 12.40 -14.39 9.00
N PHE A 174 12.50 -14.87 10.25
CA PHE A 174 11.61 -15.91 10.77
C PHE A 174 10.16 -15.42 10.91
N SER A 175 9.94 -14.17 11.34
CA SER A 175 8.60 -13.53 11.34
C SER A 175 7.98 -13.65 9.96
N LYS A 176 8.74 -13.29 8.93
CA LYS A 176 8.29 -13.29 7.54
C LYS A 176 7.91 -14.67 7.03
N ILE A 177 8.63 -15.72 7.42
CA ILE A 177 8.28 -17.11 7.05
C ILE A 177 7.00 -17.54 7.76
N LEU A 178 6.90 -17.32 9.08
CA LEU A 178 5.72 -17.67 9.85
C LEU A 178 4.47 -16.91 9.37
N GLU A 179 4.59 -15.62 9.07
CA GLU A 179 3.52 -14.82 8.48
C GLU A 179 3.09 -15.37 7.12
N LYS A 180 4.00 -15.83 6.26
CA LYS A 180 3.65 -16.45 4.97
C LYS A 180 2.86 -17.74 5.14
N ILE A 181 3.27 -18.57 6.08
CA ILE A 181 2.61 -19.82 6.45
C ILE A 181 1.20 -19.52 6.94
N PHE A 182 1.05 -18.59 7.89
CA PHE A 182 -0.25 -18.17 8.42
C PHE A 182 -1.14 -17.52 7.35
N HIS A 183 -0.57 -16.62 6.54
CA HIS A 183 -1.26 -15.95 5.43
C HIS A 183 -1.84 -16.95 4.44
N LYS A 184 -1.11 -18.01 4.07
CA LYS A 184 -1.62 -19.05 3.16
C LYS A 184 -2.90 -19.69 3.68
N ARG A 185 -2.96 -19.96 4.99
CA ARG A 185 -4.13 -20.54 5.66
C ARG A 185 -5.29 -19.54 5.72
N LEU A 186 -5.01 -18.30 6.11
CA LEU A 186 -5.99 -17.20 6.12
C LEU A 186 -6.60 -16.95 4.75
N PHE A 187 -5.76 -16.81 3.74
CA PHE A 187 -6.17 -16.49 2.38
C PHE A 187 -7.04 -17.62 1.81
N SER A 188 -6.65 -18.89 2.01
CA SER A 188 -7.45 -20.04 1.58
C SER A 188 -8.86 -20.04 2.18
N TYR A 189 -9.00 -19.68 3.48
CA TYR A 189 -10.30 -19.55 4.11
C TYR A 189 -11.12 -18.37 3.52
N VAL A 190 -10.50 -17.20 3.39
CA VAL A 190 -11.14 -15.99 2.85
C VAL A 190 -11.64 -16.20 1.43
N ASP A 191 -10.85 -16.86 0.59
CA ASP A 191 -11.19 -17.20 -0.78
C ASP A 191 -12.33 -18.22 -0.84
N LYS A 192 -12.23 -19.31 -0.05
CA LYS A 192 -13.27 -20.35 0.05
C LYS A 192 -14.63 -19.82 0.52
N GLN A 193 -14.63 -18.79 1.37
CA GLN A 193 -15.85 -18.15 1.86
C GLN A 193 -16.26 -16.90 1.06
N SER A 194 -15.53 -16.55 0.01
CA SER A 194 -15.77 -15.37 -0.84
C SER A 194 -15.95 -14.08 -0.03
N ILE A 195 -15.10 -13.88 0.99
CA ILE A 195 -15.28 -12.78 1.95
C ILE A 195 -14.90 -11.42 1.34
N LEU A 196 -13.89 -11.37 0.46
CA LEU A 196 -13.44 -10.13 -0.16
C LEU A 196 -14.41 -9.66 -1.24
N CYS A 197 -14.78 -8.37 -1.23
CA CYS A 197 -15.67 -7.81 -2.25
C CYS A 197 -15.05 -7.88 -3.65
N GLU A 198 -15.88 -8.10 -4.66
CA GLU A 198 -15.45 -8.26 -6.05
C GLU A 198 -14.83 -6.98 -6.64
N GLN A 199 -15.19 -5.83 -6.09
CA GLN A 199 -14.67 -4.51 -6.42
C GLN A 199 -13.23 -4.28 -5.90
N GLN A 200 -12.68 -5.19 -5.07
CA GLN A 200 -11.31 -5.13 -4.61
C GLN A 200 -10.37 -5.84 -5.58
N TYR A 201 -9.49 -5.09 -6.23
CA TYR A 201 -8.47 -5.59 -7.16
C TYR A 201 -7.06 -5.62 -6.54
N GLY A 202 -6.83 -4.89 -5.46
CA GLY A 202 -5.53 -4.80 -4.79
C GLY A 202 -5.17 -6.08 -4.05
N PHE A 203 -3.90 -6.47 -4.12
CA PHE A 203 -3.29 -7.57 -3.35
C PHE A 203 -4.03 -8.92 -3.38
N ARG A 204 -4.83 -9.19 -4.42
CA ARG A 204 -5.52 -10.47 -4.63
C ARG A 204 -4.87 -11.26 -5.77
N PRO A 205 -4.75 -12.60 -5.67
CA PRO A 205 -4.44 -13.45 -6.80
C PRO A 205 -5.43 -13.21 -7.95
N ASN A 206 -4.95 -13.27 -9.18
CA ASN A 206 -5.74 -13.11 -10.40
C ASN A 206 -6.48 -11.77 -10.55
N ARG A 207 -6.17 -10.78 -9.71
CA ARG A 207 -6.59 -9.38 -9.86
C ARG A 207 -5.35 -8.53 -10.09
N THR A 208 -5.43 -7.61 -11.05
CA THR A 208 -4.31 -6.76 -11.45
C THR A 208 -4.74 -5.32 -11.53
N THR A 209 -3.76 -4.41 -11.52
CA THR A 209 -3.99 -2.99 -11.79
C THR A 209 -4.65 -2.79 -13.15
N THR A 210 -4.25 -3.57 -14.16
CA THR A 210 -4.83 -3.55 -15.50
C THR A 210 -6.31 -3.90 -15.48
N LEU A 211 -6.72 -4.94 -14.74
CA LEU A 211 -8.14 -5.32 -14.67
C LEU A 211 -8.99 -4.22 -14.01
N ALA A 212 -8.48 -3.57 -12.96
CA ALA A 212 -9.15 -2.42 -12.33
C ALA A 212 -9.30 -1.23 -13.30
N LEU A 213 -8.24 -0.96 -14.08
CA LEU A 213 -8.25 0.08 -15.10
C LEU A 213 -9.23 -0.23 -16.23
N VAL A 214 -9.24 -1.46 -16.73
CA VAL A 214 -10.16 -1.91 -17.78
C VAL A 214 -11.61 -1.76 -17.31
N ASP A 215 -11.94 -2.23 -16.11
CA ASP A 215 -13.29 -2.09 -15.55
C ASP A 215 -13.73 -0.61 -15.44
N LEU A 216 -12.84 0.26 -14.96
CA LEU A 216 -13.11 1.71 -14.89
C LEU A 216 -13.35 2.31 -16.28
N VAL A 217 -12.44 2.05 -17.21
CA VAL A 217 -12.46 2.61 -18.57
C VAL A 217 -13.67 2.10 -19.34
N GLU A 218 -14.02 0.83 -19.21
CA GLU A 218 -15.19 0.23 -19.85
C GLU A 218 -16.48 0.90 -19.37
N LYS A 219 -16.64 1.10 -18.05
CA LYS A 219 -17.81 1.81 -17.49
C LYS A 219 -17.90 3.25 -17.98
N ILE A 220 -16.77 3.94 -18.09
CA ILE A 220 -16.74 5.31 -18.62
C ILE A 220 -17.09 5.33 -20.11
N SER A 221 -16.48 4.47 -20.92
CA SER A 221 -16.78 4.34 -22.36
C SER A 221 -18.26 4.05 -22.60
N ASN A 222 -18.82 3.09 -21.86
CA ASN A 222 -20.24 2.75 -21.95
C ASN A 222 -21.14 3.95 -21.60
N ALA A 223 -20.78 4.77 -20.61
CA ALA A 223 -21.52 5.98 -20.30
C ALA A 223 -21.45 7.01 -21.45
N ILE A 224 -20.27 7.19 -22.04
CA ILE A 224 -20.05 8.09 -23.19
C ILE A 224 -20.87 7.65 -24.40
N ASP A 225 -20.87 6.37 -24.74
CA ASP A 225 -21.62 5.79 -25.86
C ASP A 225 -23.13 5.97 -25.67
N ASN A 226 -23.60 5.86 -24.42
CA ASN A 226 -24.99 6.11 -24.04
C ASN A 226 -25.33 7.62 -23.88
N LYS A 227 -24.43 8.53 -24.29
CA LYS A 227 -24.60 9.99 -24.19
C LYS A 227 -24.84 10.47 -22.75
N GLN A 228 -24.29 9.76 -21.77
CA GLN A 228 -24.30 10.09 -20.35
C GLN A 228 -23.00 10.79 -19.94
N TYR A 229 -23.05 11.49 -18.81
CA TYR A 229 -21.87 11.89 -18.06
C TYR A 229 -21.45 10.73 -17.15
N ALA A 230 -20.14 10.65 -16.90
CA ALA A 230 -19.55 9.76 -15.90
C ALA A 230 -18.75 10.61 -14.91
N VAL A 231 -19.22 10.70 -13.66
CA VAL A 231 -18.52 11.44 -12.60
C VAL A 231 -17.66 10.46 -11.82
N GLY A 232 -16.35 10.63 -11.91
CA GLY A 232 -15.35 9.85 -11.18
C GLY A 232 -14.76 10.66 -10.03
N VAL A 233 -14.71 10.06 -8.83
CA VAL A 233 -14.04 10.67 -7.67
C VAL A 233 -12.95 9.74 -7.18
N PHE A 234 -11.74 10.28 -7.10
CA PHE A 234 -10.51 9.56 -6.79
C PHE A 234 -10.07 9.98 -5.39
N LEU A 235 -10.31 9.09 -4.42
CA LEU A 235 -10.10 9.34 -3.00
C LEU A 235 -8.65 9.06 -2.61
N ASP A 236 -8.05 9.96 -1.82
CA ASP A 236 -6.71 9.79 -1.27
C ASP A 236 -6.79 9.68 0.26
N LEU A 237 -6.25 8.61 0.83
CA LEU A 237 -6.21 8.42 2.28
C LEU A 237 -4.86 8.88 2.86
N THR A 238 -4.90 9.68 3.91
CA THR A 238 -3.68 10.12 4.61
C THR A 238 -3.12 8.96 5.43
N LYS A 239 -1.95 8.43 5.01
CA LYS A 239 -1.17 7.44 5.77
C LYS A 239 -2.02 6.22 6.20
N ALA A 240 -2.78 5.66 5.24
CA ALA A 240 -3.79 4.62 5.50
C ALA A 240 -3.25 3.40 6.29
N PHE A 241 -2.07 2.90 5.95
CA PHE A 241 -1.46 1.78 6.68
C PHE A 241 -1.05 2.15 8.10
N ASP A 242 -0.62 3.39 8.35
CA ASP A 242 -0.13 3.85 9.65
C ASP A 242 -1.28 4.17 10.63
N THR A 243 -2.52 4.28 10.13
CA THR A 243 -3.71 4.69 10.88
C THR A 243 -4.65 3.55 11.27
N VAL A 244 -4.42 2.32 10.77
CA VAL A 244 -5.29 1.16 11.04
C VAL A 244 -5.44 0.92 12.55
N ASN A 245 -6.67 1.01 13.05
CA ASN A 245 -6.96 0.73 14.44
C ASN A 245 -7.00 -0.79 14.69
N HIS A 246 -6.16 -1.27 15.61
CA HIS A 246 -6.02 -2.72 15.88
C HIS A 246 -7.29 -3.35 16.46
N GLU A 247 -7.99 -2.64 17.35
CA GLU A 247 -9.21 -3.15 17.97
C GLU A 247 -10.34 -3.28 16.95
N LEU A 248 -10.57 -2.25 16.15
CA LEU A 248 -11.55 -2.30 15.05
C LEU A 248 -11.18 -3.39 14.04
N LEU A 249 -9.91 -3.52 13.67
CA LEU A 249 -9.45 -4.58 12.76
C LEU A 249 -9.78 -5.97 13.33
N LEU A 250 -9.50 -6.22 14.61
CA LEU A 250 -9.83 -7.49 15.26
C LEU A 250 -11.34 -7.74 15.29
N GLN A 251 -12.15 -6.74 15.65
CA GLN A 251 -13.61 -6.86 15.63
C GLN A 251 -14.15 -7.22 14.24
N LYS A 252 -13.60 -6.62 13.18
CA LYS A 252 -13.93 -6.98 11.78
C LYS A 252 -13.52 -8.40 11.44
N LEU A 253 -12.28 -8.79 11.74
CA LEU A 253 -11.79 -10.15 11.51
C LEU A 253 -12.66 -11.21 12.21
N TYR A 254 -13.13 -10.92 13.42
CA TYR A 254 -14.04 -11.79 14.15
C TYR A 254 -15.38 -11.99 13.42
N ARG A 255 -15.95 -10.91 12.86
CA ARG A 255 -17.18 -10.95 12.02
C ARG A 255 -16.98 -11.79 10.77
N TYR A 256 -15.80 -11.71 10.15
CA TYR A 256 -15.38 -12.52 9.01
C TYR A 256 -15.05 -13.99 9.36
N GLY A 257 -15.21 -14.40 10.62
CA GLY A 257 -15.03 -15.80 11.05
C GLY A 257 -13.60 -16.16 11.42
N MET A 258 -12.72 -15.17 11.65
CA MET A 258 -11.45 -15.43 12.33
C MET A 258 -11.73 -15.52 13.83
N ARG A 259 -11.89 -16.74 14.35
CA ARG A 259 -12.21 -17.02 15.76
C ARG A 259 -11.24 -18.04 16.34
N GLY A 260 -11.34 -18.27 17.66
CA GLY A 260 -10.51 -19.23 18.37
C GLY A 260 -9.01 -18.95 18.22
N VAL A 261 -8.24 -20.00 17.96
CA VAL A 261 -6.76 -19.95 17.88
C VAL A 261 -6.25 -18.94 16.85
N ALA A 262 -6.90 -18.86 15.68
CA ALA A 262 -6.50 -17.89 14.64
C ALA A 262 -6.69 -16.44 15.10
N PHE A 263 -7.77 -16.18 15.83
CA PHE A 263 -8.04 -14.85 16.39
C PHE A 263 -7.04 -14.49 17.46
N SER A 264 -6.76 -15.39 18.41
CA SER A 264 -5.72 -15.20 19.43
C SER A 264 -4.36 -14.92 18.79
N TRP A 265 -4.04 -15.62 17.70
CA TRP A 265 -2.80 -15.41 16.96
C TRP A 265 -2.72 -14.00 16.36
N LEU A 266 -3.79 -13.54 15.72
CA LEU A 266 -3.87 -12.18 15.15
C LEU A 266 -3.83 -11.09 16.23
N GLN A 267 -4.51 -11.32 17.36
CA GLN A 267 -4.50 -10.41 18.50
C GLN A 267 -3.08 -10.28 19.08
N THR A 268 -2.38 -11.39 19.27
CA THR A 268 -1.00 -11.38 19.76
C THR A 268 -0.01 -10.85 18.72
N TYR A 269 -0.25 -11.05 17.42
CA TYR A 269 0.56 -10.49 16.33
C TYR A 269 0.54 -8.95 16.29
N LEU A 270 -0.61 -8.34 16.56
CA LEU A 270 -0.81 -6.89 16.55
C LEU A 270 -0.39 -6.22 17.87
N LYS A 271 -0.53 -6.92 19.00
CA LYS A 271 -0.25 -6.37 20.35
C LYS A 271 1.24 -6.35 20.70
N ASN A 272 1.64 -5.34 21.47
CA ASN A 272 3.00 -5.14 22.01
C ASN A 272 4.09 -5.09 20.93
N ARG A 273 3.79 -4.50 19.78
CA ARG A 273 4.80 -4.28 18.75
C ARG A 273 5.68 -3.10 19.11
N SER A 274 6.96 -3.20 18.78
CA SER A 274 7.93 -2.14 19.00
C SER A 274 8.77 -1.90 17.75
N GLN A 275 9.24 -0.67 17.58
CA GLN A 275 10.11 -0.31 16.48
C GLN A 275 11.22 0.66 16.91
N TYR A 276 12.30 0.66 16.15
CA TYR A 276 13.34 1.68 16.19
C TYR A 276 13.69 2.09 14.76
N VAL A 277 14.12 3.34 14.58
CA VAL A 277 14.56 3.87 13.30
C VAL A 277 16.07 3.74 13.20
N HIS A 278 16.55 3.30 12.03
CA HIS A 278 17.97 3.17 11.73
C HIS A 278 18.35 4.03 10.52
N ILE A 279 19.35 4.90 10.69
CA ILE A 279 19.87 5.76 9.63
C ILE A 279 21.40 5.82 9.77
N ASN A 280 22.13 5.47 8.71
CA ASN A 280 23.59 5.63 8.62
C ASN A 280 24.36 5.12 9.85
N GLY A 281 23.99 3.95 10.38
CA GLY A 281 24.66 3.34 11.54
C GLY A 281 24.18 3.85 12.90
N THR A 282 23.24 4.80 12.94
CA THR A 282 22.65 5.33 14.17
C THR A 282 21.25 4.74 14.39
N ASP A 283 20.98 4.31 15.62
CA ASP A 283 19.68 3.76 16.04
C ASP A 283 18.95 4.72 16.98
N SER A 284 17.63 4.84 16.79
CA SER A 284 16.77 5.54 17.76
C SER A 284 16.52 4.70 19.00
N GLN A 285 15.89 5.32 20.00
CA GLN A 285 15.25 4.58 21.08
C GLN A 285 14.17 3.63 20.55
N LEU A 286 13.92 2.55 21.29
CA LEU A 286 12.84 1.61 21.02
C LEU A 286 11.51 2.21 21.49
N LEU A 287 10.53 2.32 20.59
CA LEU A 287 9.20 2.83 20.89
C LEU A 287 8.13 1.78 20.60
N THR A 288 7.04 1.82 21.37
CA THR A 288 5.87 0.95 21.18
C THR A 288 4.96 1.51 20.09
N VAL A 289 4.42 0.63 19.24
CA VAL A 289 3.47 0.95 18.18
C VAL A 289 2.06 0.59 18.65
N THR A 290 1.16 1.56 18.69
CA THR A 290 -0.21 1.40 19.21
C THR A 290 -1.28 1.30 18.13
N CYS A 291 -0.98 1.68 16.89
CA CYS A 291 -1.85 1.48 15.73
C CYS A 291 -1.03 1.33 14.44
N GLY A 292 -1.71 1.01 13.35
CA GLY A 292 -1.12 0.84 12.03
C GLY A 292 -0.58 -0.57 11.77
N LEU A 293 -0.23 -0.84 10.52
CA LEU A 293 0.33 -2.10 10.05
C LEU A 293 1.76 -1.84 9.53
N PRO A 294 2.77 -2.65 9.91
CA PRO A 294 4.15 -2.40 9.49
C PRO A 294 4.31 -2.44 7.96
N GLN A 295 4.83 -1.37 7.35
CA GLN A 295 5.04 -1.30 5.89
C GLN A 295 6.22 -2.17 5.48
N GLY A 296 5.96 -3.43 5.17
CA GLY A 296 6.99 -4.46 4.93
C GLY A 296 6.62 -5.82 5.50
N ALA A 297 5.61 -5.86 6.39
CA ALA A 297 4.98 -7.10 6.85
C ALA A 297 4.35 -7.87 5.70
N VAL A 298 4.32 -9.20 5.83
CA VAL A 298 3.65 -10.07 4.85
C VAL A 298 2.14 -10.00 5.04
N LEU A 299 1.69 -9.98 6.30
CA LEU A 299 0.26 -9.88 6.62
C LEU A 299 -0.30 -8.47 6.46
N GLY A 300 0.55 -7.43 6.45
CA GLY A 300 0.11 -6.02 6.40
C GLY A 300 -0.89 -5.73 5.27
N PRO A 301 -0.56 -5.99 3.99
CA PRO A 301 -1.48 -5.78 2.88
C PRO A 301 -2.80 -6.55 3.03
N PHE A 302 -2.74 -7.82 3.42
CA PHE A 302 -3.93 -8.65 3.62
C PHE A 302 -4.84 -8.11 4.72
N LEU A 303 -4.27 -7.75 5.88
CA LEU A 303 -5.03 -7.19 7.00
C LEU A 303 -5.65 -5.84 6.63
N PHE A 304 -4.96 -5.03 5.83
CA PHE A 304 -5.53 -3.80 5.29
C PHE A 304 -6.72 -4.07 4.36
N LEU A 305 -6.64 -5.08 3.48
CA LEU A 305 -7.78 -5.48 2.65
C LEU A 305 -8.98 -5.85 3.52
N MET A 306 -8.78 -6.68 4.55
CA MET A 306 -9.85 -7.07 5.46
C MET A 306 -10.44 -5.87 6.22
N TYR A 307 -9.62 -4.87 6.53
CA TYR A 307 -10.06 -3.64 7.21
C TYR A 307 -11.00 -2.80 6.35
N ILE A 308 -10.66 -2.62 5.06
CA ILE A 308 -11.41 -1.77 4.12
C ILE A 308 -12.54 -2.49 3.38
N ASN A 309 -12.61 -3.82 3.47
CA ASN A 309 -13.46 -4.66 2.65
C ASN A 309 -14.95 -4.25 2.65
N ASP A 310 -15.49 -3.86 3.79
CA ASP A 310 -16.89 -3.45 3.95
C ASP A 310 -17.21 -2.03 3.45
N LEU A 311 -16.21 -1.28 2.97
CA LEU A 311 -16.43 -0.06 2.20
C LEU A 311 -17.34 -0.32 0.99
N CYS A 312 -17.17 -1.48 0.35
CA CYS A 312 -18.01 -1.97 -0.75
C CYS A 312 -19.50 -2.08 -0.39
N LEU A 313 -19.85 -2.14 0.90
CA LEU A 313 -21.22 -2.24 1.40
C LEU A 313 -21.84 -0.88 1.73
N VAL A 314 -21.05 0.21 1.67
CA VAL A 314 -21.51 1.55 2.06
C VAL A 314 -22.51 2.09 1.04
N SER A 315 -22.22 1.94 -0.24
CA SER A 315 -23.03 2.44 -1.35
C SER A 315 -23.30 1.32 -2.36
N LYS A 316 -24.58 1.12 -2.70
CA LYS A 316 -25.00 0.29 -3.85
C LYS A 316 -25.21 1.11 -5.12
N THR A 317 -25.15 2.44 -5.01
CA THR A 317 -25.40 3.38 -6.11
C THR A 317 -24.11 3.70 -6.87
N LEU A 318 -22.99 3.76 -6.15
CA LEU A 318 -21.69 4.02 -6.75
C LEU A 318 -21.02 2.74 -7.20
N ASN A 319 -20.36 2.80 -8.36
CA ASN A 319 -19.42 1.77 -8.77
C ASN A 319 -18.09 2.03 -8.09
N LEU A 320 -17.78 1.29 -7.03
CA LEU A 320 -16.49 1.35 -6.36
C LEU A 320 -15.46 0.48 -7.07
N ILE A 321 -14.23 0.98 -7.19
CA ILE A 321 -13.06 0.25 -7.69
C ILE A 321 -11.94 0.50 -6.70
N LEU A 322 -11.59 -0.55 -5.96
CA LEU A 322 -10.59 -0.50 -4.90
C LEU A 322 -9.30 -1.18 -5.35
N PHE A 323 -8.18 -0.53 -5.07
CA PHE A 323 -6.87 -1.15 -5.15
C PHE A 323 -6.10 -0.81 -3.87
N ALA A 324 -6.30 -1.65 -2.85
CA ALA A 324 -5.83 -1.35 -1.49
C ALA A 324 -6.34 0.01 -0.98
N ASP A 325 -5.45 0.97 -0.71
CA ASP A 325 -5.79 2.31 -0.24
C ASP A 325 -6.29 3.24 -1.35
N ASP A 326 -5.91 2.98 -2.62
CA ASP A 326 -6.42 3.71 -3.78
C ASP A 326 -7.90 3.34 -4.00
N THR A 327 -8.80 4.25 -3.63
CA THR A 327 -10.25 4.06 -3.71
C THR A 327 -10.85 5.02 -4.72
N ASN A 328 -11.62 4.50 -5.66
CA ASN A 328 -12.28 5.32 -6.68
C ASN A 328 -13.74 4.95 -6.74
N MET A 329 -14.55 5.93 -7.07
CA MET A 329 -15.96 5.73 -7.33
C MET A 329 -16.35 6.34 -8.66
N LEU A 330 -17.33 5.71 -9.30
CA LEU A 330 -17.89 6.16 -10.55
C LEU A 330 -19.41 6.13 -10.47
N SER A 331 -20.05 7.21 -10.92
CA SER A 331 -21.49 7.26 -11.14
C SER A 331 -21.77 7.80 -12.54
N CYS A 332 -22.80 7.27 -13.21
CA CYS A 332 -23.14 7.62 -14.59
C CYS A 332 -24.59 8.10 -14.67
N GLY A 333 -24.86 9.13 -15.49
CA GLY A 333 -26.19 9.72 -15.58
C GLY A 333 -26.35 10.72 -16.73
N LYS A 334 -27.60 10.98 -17.14
CA LYS A 334 -27.90 11.91 -18.25
C LYS A 334 -27.90 13.38 -17.84
N ASN A 335 -28.24 13.67 -16.58
CA ASN A 335 -28.27 15.01 -16.01
C ASN A 335 -27.09 15.15 -15.04
N LEU A 336 -26.22 16.13 -15.30
CA LEU A 336 -24.99 16.32 -14.53
C LEU A 336 -25.25 16.86 -13.11
N GLU A 337 -26.22 17.76 -12.93
CA GLU A 337 -26.56 18.33 -11.62
C GLU A 337 -27.07 17.24 -10.67
N THR A 338 -28.05 16.44 -11.13
CA THR A 338 -28.57 15.31 -10.34
C THR A 338 -27.48 14.29 -10.03
N LEU A 339 -26.53 14.09 -10.96
CA LEU A 339 -25.43 13.16 -10.76
C LEU A 339 -24.44 13.67 -9.70
N ILE A 340 -24.15 14.98 -9.68
CA ILE A 340 -23.35 15.63 -8.64
C ILE A 340 -24.04 15.48 -7.29
N ASP A 341 -25.34 15.73 -7.18
CA ASP A 341 -26.10 15.55 -5.93
C ASP A 341 -26.04 14.12 -5.40
N ILE A 342 -26.16 13.13 -6.31
CA ILE A 342 -26.01 11.71 -5.94
C ILE A 342 -24.60 11.45 -5.43
N VAL A 343 -23.57 11.92 -6.13
CA VAL A 343 -22.17 11.72 -5.75
C VAL A 343 -21.87 12.35 -4.40
N GLU A 344 -22.30 13.58 -4.13
CA GLU A 344 -22.13 14.26 -2.84
C GLU A 344 -22.80 13.50 -1.70
N LYS A 345 -24.06 13.08 -1.89
CA LYS A 345 -24.79 12.29 -0.89
C LYS A 345 -24.08 10.99 -0.55
N GLN A 346 -23.52 10.31 -1.56
CA GLN A 346 -22.81 9.05 -1.35
C GLN A 346 -21.42 9.26 -0.76
N LEU A 347 -20.72 10.35 -1.13
CA LEU A 347 -19.44 10.74 -0.55
C LEU A 347 -19.57 11.06 0.93
N PHE A 348 -20.68 11.70 1.34
CA PHE A 348 -20.96 11.93 2.76
C PHE A 348 -21.03 10.60 3.54
N LEU A 349 -21.72 9.59 3.00
CA LEU A 349 -21.79 8.27 3.62
C LEU A 349 -20.43 7.58 3.68
N LEU A 350 -19.63 7.68 2.62
CA LEU A 350 -18.27 7.13 2.58
C LEU A 350 -17.34 7.83 3.57
N LYS A 351 -17.40 9.16 3.65
CA LYS A 351 -16.63 9.95 4.63
C LYS A 351 -16.98 9.55 6.06
N LYS A 352 -18.27 9.42 6.37
CA LYS A 352 -18.73 8.93 7.67
C LYS A 352 -18.18 7.52 7.96
N TRP A 353 -18.15 6.65 6.96
CA TRP A 353 -17.56 5.31 7.11
C TRP A 353 -16.05 5.38 7.35
N PHE A 354 -15.30 6.21 6.62
CA PHE A 354 -13.86 6.38 6.84
C PHE A 354 -13.58 6.88 8.27
N ASP A 355 -14.33 7.87 8.72
CA ASP A 355 -14.21 8.42 10.07
C ASP A 355 -14.51 7.38 11.15
N SER A 356 -15.59 6.60 10.96
CA SER A 356 -15.95 5.50 11.88
C SER A 356 -14.88 4.40 11.91
N ASN A 357 -14.11 4.26 10.83
CA ASN A 357 -12.97 3.36 10.71
C ASN A 357 -11.63 4.03 11.03
N LYS A 358 -11.61 5.24 11.60
CA LYS A 358 -10.39 5.97 11.95
C LYS A 358 -9.42 6.17 10.78
N LEU A 359 -9.95 6.24 9.55
CA LEU A 359 -9.20 6.55 8.34
C LEU A 359 -9.46 8.00 7.94
N THR A 360 -8.40 8.76 7.69
CA THR A 360 -8.51 10.18 7.34
C THR A 360 -8.50 10.35 5.82
N LEU A 361 -9.61 10.84 5.26
CA LEU A 361 -9.69 11.23 3.86
C LEU A 361 -8.98 12.57 3.62
N ASN A 362 -8.04 12.60 2.67
CA ASN A 362 -7.34 13.81 2.27
C ASN A 362 -8.16 14.57 1.21
N LEU A 363 -8.95 15.55 1.65
CA LEU A 363 -9.83 16.31 0.75
C LEU A 363 -9.04 17.12 -0.28
N ASN A 364 -7.84 17.62 0.09
CA ASN A 364 -6.98 18.39 -0.82
C ASN A 364 -6.36 17.54 -1.93
N LYS A 365 -6.15 16.24 -1.70
CA LYS A 365 -5.62 15.31 -2.69
C LYS A 365 -6.70 14.50 -3.40
N THR A 366 -7.90 14.44 -2.82
CA THR A 366 -9.07 13.90 -3.47
C THR A 366 -9.43 14.77 -4.67
N LYS A 367 -9.70 14.16 -5.81
CA LYS A 367 -10.03 14.86 -7.06
C LYS A 367 -11.30 14.31 -7.68
N CYS A 368 -12.03 15.21 -8.32
CA CYS A 368 -13.21 14.89 -9.12
C CYS A 368 -12.89 15.09 -10.60
N ILE A 369 -13.39 14.21 -11.47
CA ILE A 369 -13.31 14.35 -12.91
C ILE A 369 -14.65 13.96 -13.51
N VAL A 370 -15.09 14.74 -14.50
CA VAL A 370 -16.35 14.48 -15.21
C VAL A 370 -16.03 14.07 -16.62
N PHE A 371 -16.22 12.79 -16.90
CA PHE A 371 -16.03 12.19 -18.19
C PHE A 371 -17.25 12.38 -19.09
N GLY A 372 -17.02 12.67 -20.36
CA GLY A 372 -18.09 12.88 -21.33
C GLY A 372 -17.66 13.67 -22.56
N ASN A 373 -18.36 13.45 -23.67
CA ASN A 373 -18.22 14.27 -24.89
C ASN A 373 -19.21 15.45 -24.94
N ARG A 374 -20.17 15.49 -24.02
CA ARG A 374 -21.14 16.58 -23.91
C ARG A 374 -20.47 17.81 -23.30
N ALA A 375 -20.95 18.99 -23.69
CA ALA A 375 -20.56 20.22 -23.01
C ALA A 375 -20.89 20.10 -21.51
N ILE A 376 -19.96 20.54 -20.68
CA ILE A 376 -20.17 20.66 -19.24
C ILE A 376 -20.86 22.00 -19.04
N ASP A 377 -22.17 21.96 -18.84
CA ASP A 377 -23.06 23.09 -18.60
C ASP A 377 -23.16 23.46 -17.10
N VAL A 378 -22.65 22.59 -16.23
CA VAL A 378 -22.62 22.79 -14.77
C VAL A 378 -21.23 23.16 -14.28
N HIS A 379 -21.09 24.37 -13.74
CA HIS A 379 -19.85 24.89 -13.14
C HIS A 379 -19.68 24.56 -11.65
N ARG A 380 -20.68 23.94 -11.03
CA ARG A 380 -20.63 23.49 -9.64
C ARG A 380 -19.64 22.33 -9.46
N ASN A 381 -18.82 22.42 -8.41
CA ASN A 381 -17.95 21.33 -7.97
C ASN A 381 -18.63 20.49 -6.87
N VAL A 382 -18.11 19.28 -6.69
CA VAL A 382 -18.57 18.36 -5.64
C VAL A 382 -18.12 18.86 -4.28
N ILE A 383 -19.03 18.96 -3.32
CA ILE A 383 -18.74 19.40 -1.95
C ILE A 383 -18.82 18.22 -0.97
N ILE A 384 -17.86 18.13 -0.04
CA ILE A 384 -17.85 17.18 1.07
C ILE A 384 -17.52 17.93 2.36
N ASN A 385 -18.42 17.91 3.35
CA ASN A 385 -18.24 18.60 4.65
C ASN A 385 -17.72 20.03 4.49
N ASP A 386 -18.44 20.84 3.71
CA ASP A 386 -18.12 22.24 3.41
C ASP A 386 -16.77 22.48 2.69
N THR A 387 -16.13 21.40 2.21
CA THR A 387 -14.90 21.48 1.42
C THR A 387 -15.20 21.15 -0.03
N GLU A 388 -14.81 22.06 -0.92
CA GLU A 388 -14.93 21.88 -2.37
C GLU A 388 -13.83 20.94 -2.89
N ILE A 389 -14.24 19.88 -3.60
CA ILE A 389 -13.31 18.94 -4.22
C ILE A 389 -12.88 19.46 -5.58
N GLU A 390 -11.57 19.60 -5.76
CA GLU A 390 -11.00 20.10 -7.02
C GLU A 390 -11.43 19.22 -8.20
N ARG A 391 -12.03 19.87 -9.19
CA ARG A 391 -12.40 19.26 -10.47
C ARG A 391 -11.26 19.40 -11.46
N VAL A 392 -10.79 18.26 -11.98
CA VAL A 392 -9.66 18.18 -12.91
C VAL A 392 -10.09 17.62 -14.26
N ASN A 393 -9.32 17.93 -15.30
CA ASN A 393 -9.51 17.37 -16.64
C ASN A 393 -8.66 16.12 -16.90
N GLU A 394 -7.62 15.92 -16.10
CA GLU A 394 -6.69 14.80 -16.20
C GLU A 394 -6.37 14.25 -14.81
N ILE A 395 -6.29 12.94 -14.68
CA ILE A 395 -5.96 12.28 -13.41
C ILE A 395 -5.12 11.03 -13.63
N THR A 396 -4.14 10.81 -12.75
CA THR A 396 -3.37 9.55 -12.77
C THR A 396 -4.04 8.54 -11.86
N PHE A 397 -4.35 7.36 -12.41
CA PHE A 397 -4.89 6.24 -11.67
C PHE A 397 -4.11 4.97 -12.02
N LEU A 398 -3.58 4.29 -11.00
CA LEU A 398 -2.74 3.07 -11.15
C LEU A 398 -1.64 3.19 -12.22
N GLY A 399 -1.05 4.39 -12.34
CA GLY A 399 0.03 4.69 -13.29
C GLY A 399 -0.41 5.11 -14.70
N VAL A 400 -1.72 5.17 -14.97
CA VAL A 400 -2.28 5.61 -16.26
C VAL A 400 -2.90 7.00 -16.12
N LEU A 401 -2.63 7.88 -17.08
CA LEU A 401 -3.19 9.23 -17.12
C LEU A 401 -4.50 9.21 -17.90
N LEU A 402 -5.61 9.40 -17.21
CA LEU A 402 -6.96 9.46 -17.77
C LEU A 402 -7.34 10.91 -18.01
N GLN A 403 -7.98 11.18 -19.15
CA GLN A 403 -8.46 12.51 -19.53
C GLN A 403 -9.99 12.50 -19.66
N ASN A 404 -10.64 13.64 -19.42
CA ASN A 404 -12.11 13.74 -19.32
C ASN A 404 -12.88 13.32 -20.60
N LYS A 405 -12.27 13.37 -21.79
CA LYS A 405 -12.85 12.85 -23.04
C LYS A 405 -12.38 11.44 -23.38
N LEU A 406 -11.73 10.78 -22.42
CA LEU A 406 -11.08 9.48 -22.57
C LEU A 406 -10.06 9.44 -23.71
N SER A 407 -9.45 10.59 -24.05
CA SER A 407 -8.39 10.67 -25.04
C SER A 407 -7.09 10.13 -24.45
N TRP A 408 -6.46 9.19 -25.14
CA TRP A 408 -5.16 8.65 -24.74
C TRP A 408 -3.97 9.56 -25.09
N LYS A 409 -4.20 10.68 -25.80
CA LYS A 409 -3.13 11.60 -26.23
C LYS A 409 -2.26 12.09 -25.07
N PRO A 410 -2.79 12.58 -23.93
CA PRO A 410 -1.97 13.03 -22.81
C PRO A 410 -1.08 11.91 -22.26
N HIS A 411 -1.65 10.71 -22.10
CA HIS A 411 -0.90 9.55 -21.62
C HIS A 411 0.22 9.13 -22.58
N ILE A 412 -0.08 9.05 -23.89
CA ILE A 412 0.90 8.73 -24.93
C ILE A 412 2.02 9.78 -24.94
N ASN A 413 1.69 11.07 -24.83
CA ASN A 413 2.68 12.14 -24.78
C ASN A 413 3.56 12.05 -23.53
N HIS A 414 2.96 11.76 -22.37
CA HIS A 414 3.68 11.53 -21.12
C HIS A 414 4.67 10.37 -21.25
N ILE A 415 4.22 9.23 -21.78
CA ILE A 415 5.08 8.06 -22.01
C ILE A 415 6.16 8.38 -23.04
N LYS A 416 5.82 9.01 -24.17
CA LYS A 416 6.78 9.41 -25.21
C LYS A 416 7.89 10.27 -24.62
N ALA A 417 7.56 11.27 -23.80
CA ALA A 417 8.55 12.11 -23.14
C ALA A 417 9.48 11.30 -22.21
N LYS A 418 8.94 10.34 -21.46
CA LYS A 418 9.73 9.42 -20.61
C LYS A 418 10.64 8.52 -21.45
N LEU A 419 10.14 7.97 -22.55
CA LEU A 419 10.89 7.11 -23.47
C LEU A 419 12.00 7.87 -24.19
N CYS A 420 11.73 9.06 -24.72
CA CYS A 420 12.75 9.88 -25.38
C CYS A 420 13.93 10.19 -24.45
N LYS A 421 13.66 10.48 -23.18
CA LYS A 421 14.73 10.69 -22.16
C LYS A 421 15.56 9.43 -21.97
N SER A 422 14.92 8.27 -21.78
CA SER A 422 15.62 7.00 -21.62
C SER A 422 16.45 6.64 -22.86
N LEU A 423 15.88 6.79 -24.06
CA LEU A 423 16.55 6.54 -25.33
C LEU A 423 17.76 7.46 -25.54
N ALA A 424 17.65 8.75 -25.18
CA ALA A 424 18.77 9.68 -25.28
C ALA A 424 19.94 9.25 -24.37
N ILE A 425 19.65 8.75 -23.16
CA ILE A 425 20.67 8.24 -22.25
C ILE A 425 21.30 6.96 -22.80
N ILE A 426 20.47 6.02 -23.27
CA ILE A 426 20.93 4.76 -23.87
C ILE A 426 21.81 5.03 -25.09
N SER A 427 21.39 5.94 -25.97
CA SER A 427 22.16 6.35 -27.14
C SER A 427 23.53 6.93 -26.77
N LYS A 428 23.64 7.67 -25.67
CA LYS A 428 24.92 8.24 -25.20
C LYS A 428 25.87 7.20 -24.61
N VAL A 429 25.34 6.09 -24.09
CA VAL A 429 26.16 5.00 -23.51
C VAL A 429 26.23 3.76 -24.39
N LYS A 430 25.71 3.84 -25.63
CA LYS A 430 25.62 2.69 -26.56
C LYS A 430 26.96 1.99 -26.78
N GLU A 431 28.04 2.75 -26.93
CA GLU A 431 29.40 2.23 -27.18
C GLU A 431 29.98 1.49 -25.97
N LEU A 432 29.40 1.71 -24.79
CA LEU A 432 29.76 1.06 -23.54
C LEU A 432 28.85 -0.14 -23.24
N LEU A 433 27.80 -0.37 -24.05
CA LEU A 433 26.84 -1.46 -23.88
C LEU A 433 27.18 -2.65 -24.78
N HIS A 434 27.13 -3.85 -24.21
CA HIS A 434 27.34 -5.10 -24.93
C HIS A 434 26.18 -5.38 -25.90
N GLU A 435 26.42 -6.04 -27.03
CA GLU A 435 25.42 -6.28 -28.08
C GLU A 435 24.08 -6.91 -27.61
N LYS A 436 24.12 -7.79 -26.60
CA LYS A 436 22.92 -8.41 -25.99
C LYS A 436 22.03 -7.41 -25.24
N MET A 437 22.53 -6.21 -24.95
CA MET A 437 21.77 -5.12 -24.33
C MET A 437 20.92 -4.35 -25.36
N TYR A 438 21.17 -4.43 -26.68
CA TYR A 438 20.38 -3.61 -27.61
C TYR A 438 18.91 -4.05 -27.71
N ILE A 439 18.63 -5.36 -27.51
CA ILE A 439 17.29 -5.96 -27.64
C ILE A 439 16.42 -5.73 -26.39
N PHE A 440 17.02 -5.71 -25.18
CA PHE A 440 16.27 -5.47 -23.94
C PHE A 440 15.86 -3.99 -23.75
N TYR A 441 16.56 -3.09 -24.42
CA TYR A 441 16.57 -1.65 -24.11
C TYR A 441 15.63 -0.83 -25.00
N THR A 442 15.05 -1.44 -26.04
CA THR A 442 14.13 -0.78 -26.97
C THR A 442 12.65 -1.13 -26.73
N VAL A 443 12.29 -2.20 -26.00
CA VAL A 443 10.90 -2.72 -26.07
C VAL A 443 10.10 -2.84 -24.75
N PRO A 444 10.54 -3.38 -23.58
CA PRO A 444 9.54 -3.68 -22.54
C PRO A 444 9.94 -3.55 -21.05
N TRP A 445 10.76 -2.57 -20.61
CA TRP A 445 11.01 -2.41 -19.15
C TRP A 445 10.86 -1.00 -18.57
N SER A 446 10.52 -0.01 -19.39
CA SER A 446 10.02 1.29 -18.93
C SER A 446 8.55 1.25 -18.45
N PHE A 447 7.90 0.09 -18.61
CA PHE A 447 6.46 -0.13 -18.37
C PHE A 447 6.11 -0.86 -17.06
N LEU A 448 7.09 -1.26 -16.22
CA LEU A 448 6.83 -2.10 -15.03
C LEU A 448 7.26 -1.50 -13.68
N THR A 449 7.58 -0.20 -13.59
CA THR A 449 7.67 0.50 -12.28
C THR A 449 7.15 1.91 -12.34
#